data_AF-A0A6P8J4D2-F1
#
_entry.id   AF-A0A6P8J4D2-F1
#
_cell.length_a   1.000
_cell.length_b   1.000
_cell.length_c   1.000
_cell.angle_alpha   90.00
_cell.angle_beta   90.00
_cell.angle_gamma   90.00
#
_symmetry.space_group_name_H-M   'P 1'
#
loop_
_entity.id
_entity.type
_entity.pdbx_description
1 polymer ?
#
loop_
_entity_poly.entity_id
_entity_poly.type
_entity_poly.pdbx_seq_one_letter_code
_entity_poly.pdbx_strand_id
1 'polypeptide(L)'
;MCLKTEHLKFLDVTNFLAPGFSYEKFLKAYECPQTKGFFPYEWMDSLDKLDYPALPPHEAFYSSLTNTNISLEDYQYCHHVWQENNMQCFEDFLVWYNNLDVQPFCEALEKMCAFWKDKNTDMLRQGISIPGVTLTYLFMTLEPDIFFSLFDEKNKDLYYLFKKNMVGGPSIIFHRYHEKDKTKIREVEVKTKGVKAKTCQKIVGYDADALYLSAIMKDMPTGAFMRRREETGFKKESSVKMATEWLEWEAETRGIHIRHQVNDTEKRIGARRLPVDGFHGPSQTVFQFHGCYIHGHQCHLTKGKTWNELRKKPMAELRYETQVNTKYIRSEGYTVIEMWECEWRRMKKTIPAIKEFLGVKFQRPMDKYKTLTHDQILQAVLDEQLFGVVECDICVPDHLKEKFSEMCPIFKNVEISREDIGDYMRGFAEENKIMPRPRRSLIGSYFGKEVLLATPLLKWYLEHGLQVTHIYQIVEYTPSPCFKPFGEVVSNARRDGQGHHCGYHETGGKF
;
A
#
# COMPACT_ATOMS: atom_id res chain seq x y z
N MET A 1 0.61 6.75 19.02
CA MET A 1 -0.55 6.22 19.78
C MET A 1 -1.77 7.10 19.49
N CYS A 2 -2.98 6.54 19.37
CA CYS A 2 -4.21 7.33 19.25
C CYS A 2 -5.19 6.87 20.33
N LEU A 3 -5.53 7.75 21.27
CA LEU A 3 -6.61 7.49 22.23
C LEU A 3 -7.87 8.17 21.70
N LYS A 4 -8.96 7.41 21.62
CA LYS A 4 -10.24 7.94 21.14
C LYS A 4 -11.35 7.57 22.11
N THR A 5 -12.07 8.58 22.59
CA THR A 5 -13.36 8.45 23.26
C THR A 5 -14.47 8.92 22.31
N GLU A 6 -15.71 8.94 22.79
CA GLU A 6 -16.83 9.52 22.04
C GLU A 6 -16.63 11.01 21.74
N HIS A 7 -15.93 11.74 22.62
CA HIS A 7 -15.81 13.20 22.56
C HIS A 7 -14.38 13.70 22.34
N LEU A 8 -13.36 12.88 22.57
CA LEU A 8 -11.95 13.30 22.51
C LEU A 8 -11.12 12.36 21.63
N LYS A 9 -10.21 12.95 20.85
CA LYS A 9 -9.11 12.22 20.22
C LYS A 9 -7.79 12.83 20.69
N PHE A 10 -6.94 12.00 21.29
CA PHE A 10 -5.56 12.35 21.59
C PHE A 10 -4.67 11.76 20.50
N LEU A 11 -3.95 12.63 19.80
CA LEU A 11 -3.07 12.26 18.69
C LEU A 11 -1.63 12.56 19.08
N ASP A 12 -0.75 11.68 18.64
CA ASP A 12 0.69 11.78 18.87
C ASP A 12 1.36 12.26 17.58
N VAL A 13 1.88 13.50 17.64
CA VAL A 13 2.46 14.20 16.49
C VAL A 13 3.63 13.44 15.87
N THR A 14 4.32 12.59 16.63
CA THR A 14 5.43 11.79 16.09
C THR A 14 5.00 10.85 14.96
N ASN A 15 3.72 10.45 14.93
CA ASN A 15 3.16 9.65 13.82
C ASN A 15 2.99 10.47 12.53
N PHE A 16 3.15 11.79 12.62
CA PHE A 16 3.12 12.71 11.51
C PHE A 16 4.51 13.22 11.12
N LEU A 17 5.56 12.82 11.84
CA LEU A 17 6.93 13.23 11.55
C LEU A 17 7.75 12.06 11.03
N ALA A 18 8.85 12.36 10.34
CA ALA A 18 9.80 11.33 9.94
C ALA A 18 10.49 10.71 11.17
N PRO A 19 10.85 9.42 11.15
CA PRO A 19 11.62 8.82 12.24
C PRO A 19 12.90 9.61 12.54
N GLY A 20 13.16 9.91 13.81
CA GLY A 20 14.34 10.67 14.24
C GLY A 20 14.26 12.19 14.02
N PHE A 21 13.09 12.74 13.68
CA PHE A 21 12.85 14.18 13.75
C PHE A 21 12.75 14.63 15.21
N SER A 22 13.68 15.47 15.65
CA SER A 22 13.58 16.15 16.94
C SER A 22 12.59 17.31 16.85
N TYR A 23 12.15 17.82 18.01
CA TYR A 23 11.32 19.01 18.09
C TYR A 23 11.98 20.23 17.41
N GLU A 24 13.28 20.44 17.65
CA GLU A 24 14.08 21.47 16.96
C GLU A 24 14.04 21.33 15.43
N LYS A 25 14.24 20.11 14.91
CA LYS A 25 14.18 19.86 13.46
C LYS A 25 12.77 20.15 12.91
N PHE A 26 11.73 19.83 13.68
CA PHE A 26 10.35 20.12 13.30
C PHE A 26 10.10 21.63 13.19
N LEU A 27 10.44 22.41 14.22
CA LEU A 27 10.29 23.87 14.16
C LEU A 27 11.08 24.48 13.01
N LYS A 28 12.33 24.06 12.83
CA LYS A 28 13.19 24.53 11.74
C LYS A 28 12.60 24.23 10.36
N ALA A 29 12.01 23.06 10.17
CA ALA A 29 11.40 22.66 8.90
C ALA A 29 10.20 23.53 8.50
N TYR A 30 9.55 24.18 9.47
CA TYR A 30 8.42 25.09 9.25
C TYR A 30 8.77 26.55 9.56
N GLU A 31 10.06 26.87 9.61
CA GLU A 31 10.56 28.24 9.85
C GLU A 31 9.95 28.88 11.10
N CYS A 32 9.75 28.08 12.16
CA CYS A 32 9.23 28.54 13.44
C CYS A 32 10.39 28.83 14.40
N PRO A 33 10.34 29.93 15.18
CA PRO A 33 11.39 30.26 16.12
C PRO A 33 11.46 29.21 17.22
N GLN A 34 12.68 28.80 17.57
CA GLN A 34 12.91 28.03 18.78
C GLN A 34 13.23 28.99 19.91
N THR A 35 12.45 28.94 20.99
CA THR A 35 12.75 29.68 22.21
C THR A 35 13.40 28.75 23.21
N LYS A 36 14.59 29.11 23.70
CA LYS A 36 15.32 28.29 24.66
C LYS A 36 14.85 28.61 26.08
N GLY A 37 14.18 27.66 26.74
CA GLY A 37 13.87 27.72 28.16
C GLY A 37 14.84 26.89 28.99
N PHE A 38 14.87 27.13 30.30
CA PHE A 38 15.58 26.32 31.27
C PHE A 38 14.64 25.88 32.38
N PHE A 39 14.66 24.60 32.73
CA PHE A 39 13.75 24.03 33.72
C PHE A 39 14.48 23.09 34.69
N PRO A 40 14.23 23.19 36.01
CA PRO A 40 14.88 22.37 37.02
C PRO A 40 14.14 21.01 37.17
N TYR A 41 14.31 20.13 36.18
CA TYR A 41 13.56 18.87 36.07
C TYR A 41 13.67 17.96 37.31
N GLU A 42 14.85 17.87 37.91
CA GLU A 42 15.09 16.99 39.08
C GLU A 42 14.54 17.59 40.38
N TRP A 43 14.44 18.92 40.45
CA TRP A 43 13.87 19.60 41.59
C TRP A 43 12.33 19.55 41.55
N MET A 44 11.70 19.55 40.37
CA MET A 44 10.25 19.49 40.23
C MET A 44 9.70 18.05 40.38
N ASP A 45 9.84 17.47 41.58
CA ASP A 45 9.51 16.08 41.90
C ASP A 45 8.16 15.87 42.63
N SER A 46 7.48 16.95 43.02
CA SER A 46 6.20 16.93 43.74
C SER A 46 5.33 18.12 43.37
N LEU A 47 4.02 17.91 43.21
CA LEU A 47 3.06 18.98 42.87
C LEU A 47 3.03 20.12 43.90
N ASP A 48 3.35 19.87 45.16
CA ASP A 48 3.41 20.91 46.20
C ASP A 48 4.43 22.01 45.88
N LYS A 49 5.44 21.72 45.04
CA LYS A 49 6.45 22.69 44.62
C LYS A 49 5.92 23.72 43.62
N LEU A 50 4.74 23.50 43.03
CA LEU A 50 4.09 24.50 42.17
C LEU A 50 3.71 25.76 42.97
N ASP A 51 3.36 25.60 44.24
CA ASP A 51 3.05 26.72 45.15
C ASP A 51 4.32 27.43 45.69
N TYR A 52 5.52 26.97 45.32
CA TYR A 52 6.77 27.54 45.83
C TYR A 52 6.94 28.99 45.36
N PRO A 53 7.12 29.97 46.25
CA PRO A 53 6.92 31.40 45.94
C PRO A 53 8.11 32.09 45.26
N ALA A 54 9.08 31.32 44.74
CA ALA A 54 10.32 31.86 44.19
C ALA A 54 10.93 30.89 43.15
N LEU A 55 11.93 31.36 42.40
CA LEU A 55 12.79 30.45 41.65
C LEU A 55 13.63 29.58 42.61
N PRO A 56 13.81 28.29 42.32
CA PRO A 56 14.73 27.45 43.08
C PRO A 56 16.19 27.90 42.88
N PRO A 57 17.10 27.50 43.77
CA PRO A 57 18.51 27.86 43.69
C PRO A 57 19.17 27.32 42.40
N HIS A 58 20.27 27.92 41.96
CA HIS A 58 20.95 27.57 40.71
C HIS A 58 21.36 26.09 40.63
N GLU A 59 21.72 25.50 41.77
CA GLU A 59 22.10 24.08 41.89
C GLU A 59 20.93 23.14 41.54
N ALA A 60 19.68 23.60 41.67
CA ALA A 60 18.48 22.82 41.34
C ALA A 60 18.27 22.62 39.83
N PHE A 61 18.99 23.37 38.98
CA PHE A 61 18.92 23.27 37.52
C PHE A 61 19.92 22.27 36.94
N TYR A 62 20.68 21.56 37.78
CA TYR A 62 21.53 20.48 37.34
C TYR A 62 20.70 19.35 36.69
N SER A 63 21.22 18.80 35.59
CA SER A 63 20.60 17.70 34.85
C SER A 63 21.55 16.51 34.79
N SER A 64 21.14 15.39 35.38
CA SER A 64 21.83 14.10 35.25
C SER A 64 21.82 13.56 33.82
N LEU A 65 20.86 13.98 32.99
CA LEU A 65 20.77 13.58 31.58
C LEU A 65 21.92 14.17 30.74
N THR A 66 22.26 15.44 30.97
CA THR A 66 23.36 16.13 30.27
C THR A 66 24.64 16.16 31.08
N ASN A 67 24.59 15.75 32.35
CA ASN A 67 25.66 15.84 33.34
C ASN A 67 26.25 17.26 33.45
N THR A 68 25.38 18.27 33.34
CA THR A 68 25.73 19.69 33.35
C THR A 68 24.67 20.50 34.08
N ASN A 69 25.10 21.63 34.65
CA ASN A 69 24.19 22.67 35.13
C ASN A 69 24.08 23.79 34.06
N ILE A 70 23.02 24.59 34.13
CA ILE A 70 22.88 25.80 33.31
C ILE A 70 23.97 26.82 33.68
N SER A 71 24.29 27.75 32.78
CA SER A 71 25.25 28.80 33.10
C SER A 71 24.67 29.82 34.09
N LEU A 72 25.54 30.62 34.73
CA LEU A 72 25.08 31.69 35.61
C LEU A 72 24.26 32.75 34.83
N GLU A 73 24.62 32.99 33.57
CA GLU A 73 23.93 33.90 32.66
C GLU A 73 22.50 33.39 32.35
N ASP A 74 22.36 32.10 32.05
CA ASP A 74 21.05 31.45 31.82
C ASP A 74 20.17 31.49 33.08
N TYR A 75 20.77 31.37 34.26
CA TYR A 75 20.04 31.49 35.53
C TYR A 75 19.59 32.92 35.82
N GLN A 76 20.44 33.92 35.53
CA GLN A 76 20.06 35.33 35.61
C GLN A 76 18.92 35.66 34.65
N TYR A 77 18.93 35.08 33.45
CA TYR A 77 17.81 35.19 32.51
C TYR A 77 16.50 34.65 33.10
N CYS A 78 16.52 33.50 33.80
CA CYS A 78 15.33 32.98 34.48
C CYS A 78 14.80 33.97 35.53
N HIS A 79 15.67 34.58 36.33
CA HIS A 79 15.29 35.62 37.31
C HIS A 79 14.70 36.86 36.65
N HIS A 80 15.27 37.29 35.53
CA HIS A 80 14.74 38.42 34.77
C HIS A 80 13.32 38.14 34.27
N VAL A 81 13.10 36.98 33.64
CA VAL A 81 11.78 36.53 33.17
C VAL A 81 10.78 36.43 34.31
N TRP A 82 11.19 35.89 35.47
CA TRP A 82 10.33 35.78 36.65
C TRP A 82 9.81 37.15 37.11
N GLN A 83 10.70 38.15 37.16
CA GLN A 83 10.35 39.51 37.53
C GLN A 83 9.51 40.21 36.47
N GLU A 84 9.90 40.11 35.19
CA GLU A 84 9.22 40.75 34.06
C GLU A 84 7.76 40.27 33.93
N ASN A 85 7.53 38.97 34.14
CA ASN A 85 6.20 38.36 34.06
C ASN A 85 5.42 38.42 35.39
N ASN A 86 5.98 39.06 36.43
CA ASN A 86 5.38 39.17 37.78
C ASN A 86 4.97 37.83 38.40
N MET A 87 5.77 36.79 38.19
CA MET A 87 5.49 35.43 38.68
C MET A 87 5.47 35.41 40.22
N GLN A 88 4.45 34.77 40.80
CA GLN A 88 4.24 34.68 42.25
C GLN A 88 4.59 33.30 42.80
N CYS A 89 4.41 32.25 41.99
CA CYS A 89 4.75 30.89 42.35
C CYS A 89 5.38 30.14 41.18
N PHE A 90 5.91 28.95 41.46
CA PHE A 90 6.60 28.15 40.45
C PHE A 90 5.63 27.61 39.38
N GLU A 91 4.33 27.51 39.66
CA GLU A 91 3.29 27.26 38.65
C GLU A 91 3.35 28.27 37.50
N ASP A 92 3.49 29.57 37.81
CA ASP A 92 3.59 30.63 36.79
C ASP A 92 4.80 30.41 35.88
N PHE A 93 5.94 30.03 36.47
CA PHE A 93 7.16 29.72 35.73
C PHE A 93 7.01 28.46 34.87
N LEU A 94 6.33 27.42 35.38
CA LEU A 94 6.02 26.21 34.63
C LEU A 94 5.11 26.51 33.42
N VAL A 95 4.07 27.34 33.61
CA VAL A 95 3.17 27.76 32.52
C VAL A 95 3.94 28.54 31.46
N TRP A 96 4.79 29.49 31.87
CA TRP A 96 5.65 30.22 30.93
C TRP A 96 6.60 29.29 30.18
N TYR A 97 7.32 28.40 30.90
CA TYR A 97 8.26 27.46 30.33
C TYR A 97 7.58 26.53 29.31
N ASN A 98 6.43 25.95 29.67
CA ASN A 98 5.67 25.09 28.76
C ASN A 98 5.18 25.85 27.52
N ASN A 99 4.81 27.13 27.65
CA ASN A 99 4.40 27.94 26.51
C ASN A 99 5.53 28.21 25.51
N LEU A 100 6.80 28.21 25.94
CA LEU A 100 7.95 28.29 25.03
C LEU A 100 8.01 27.11 24.05
N ASP A 101 7.56 25.93 24.49
CA ASP A 101 7.45 24.75 23.63
C ASP A 101 6.08 24.69 22.92
N VAL A 102 4.97 24.99 23.60
CA VAL A 102 3.63 24.81 23.01
C VAL A 102 3.33 25.82 21.91
N GLN A 103 3.74 27.09 22.06
CA GLN A 103 3.38 28.13 21.07
C GLN A 103 4.05 27.89 19.70
N PRO A 104 5.39 27.70 19.60
CA PRO A 104 6.02 27.41 18.31
C PRO A 104 5.57 26.07 17.73
N PHE A 105 5.29 25.08 18.61
CA PHE A 105 4.71 23.82 18.19
C PHE A 105 3.37 24.00 17.48
N CYS A 106 2.45 24.78 18.07
CA CYS A 106 1.15 25.08 17.47
C CYS A 106 1.30 25.80 16.13
N GLU A 107 2.19 26.78 16.03
CA GLU A 107 2.46 27.49 14.78
C GLU A 107 2.98 26.54 13.67
N ALA A 108 3.97 25.70 14.00
CA ALA A 108 4.51 24.71 13.08
C ALA A 108 3.44 23.69 12.66
N LEU A 109 2.60 23.25 13.59
CA LEU A 109 1.49 22.34 13.32
C LEU A 109 0.42 22.97 12.41
N GLU A 110 0.12 24.25 12.59
CA GLU A 110 -0.81 24.99 11.72
C GLU A 110 -0.27 25.10 10.28
N LYS A 111 1.01 25.44 10.11
CA LYS A 111 1.67 25.46 8.79
C LYS A 111 1.64 24.08 8.13
N MET A 112 1.93 23.03 8.90
CA MET A 112 1.82 21.65 8.44
C MET A 112 0.39 21.28 8.02
N CYS A 113 -0.61 21.70 8.79
CA CYS A 113 -2.02 21.47 8.45
C CYS A 113 -2.46 22.26 7.21
N ALA A 114 -1.94 23.47 6.99
CA ALA A 114 -2.28 24.31 5.83
C ALA A 114 -1.96 23.60 4.51
N PHE A 115 -0.79 22.94 4.42
CA PHE A 115 -0.41 22.13 3.26
C PHE A 115 -1.47 21.08 2.88
N TRP A 116 -2.06 20.42 3.88
CA TRP A 116 -3.09 19.39 3.65
C TRP A 116 -4.47 19.98 3.35
N LYS A 117 -4.80 21.14 3.92
CA LYS A 117 -6.05 21.86 3.63
C LYS A 117 -6.13 22.22 2.14
N ASP A 118 -5.03 22.63 1.53
CA ASP A 118 -4.94 22.91 0.09
C ASP A 118 -5.20 21.65 -0.78
N LYS A 119 -5.16 20.46 -0.18
CA LYS A 119 -5.49 19.18 -0.80
C LYS A 119 -6.86 18.65 -0.37
N ASN A 120 -7.75 19.52 0.12
CA ASN A 120 -9.07 19.18 0.66
C ASN A 120 -9.02 18.10 1.76
N THR A 121 -7.92 18.04 2.52
CA THR A 121 -7.66 17.01 3.52
C THR A 121 -7.43 17.65 4.89
N ASP A 122 -8.20 17.22 5.90
CA ASP A 122 -7.90 17.58 7.30
C ASP A 122 -6.99 16.51 7.90
N MET A 123 -5.69 16.84 7.99
CA MET A 123 -4.64 15.95 8.46
C MET A 123 -4.95 15.30 9.81
N LEU A 124 -5.43 16.09 10.78
CA LEU A 124 -5.62 15.63 12.17
C LEU A 124 -6.98 14.94 12.36
N ARG A 125 -8.00 15.30 11.59
CA ARG A 125 -9.32 14.65 11.70
C ARG A 125 -9.41 13.35 10.91
N GLN A 126 -8.81 13.31 9.73
CA GLN A 126 -8.95 12.21 8.77
C GLN A 126 -7.88 11.12 8.93
N GLY A 127 -6.76 11.40 9.61
CA GLY A 127 -5.70 10.43 9.83
C GLY A 127 -5.20 10.38 11.28
N ILE A 128 -4.47 9.31 11.58
CA ILE A 128 -3.71 9.16 12.84
C ILE A 128 -2.19 9.16 12.61
N SER A 129 -1.77 9.31 11.34
CA SER A 129 -0.39 9.32 10.90
C SER A 129 -0.28 9.91 9.50
N ILE A 130 0.89 10.44 9.11
CA ILE A 130 1.10 10.94 7.76
C ILE A 130 0.87 9.88 6.68
N PRO A 131 1.34 8.62 6.82
CA PRO A 131 1.03 7.58 5.84
C PRO A 131 -0.47 7.36 5.60
N GLY A 132 -1.30 7.44 6.65
CA GLY A 132 -2.76 7.31 6.50
C GLY A 132 -3.40 8.49 5.78
N VAL A 133 -2.94 9.71 6.08
CA VAL A 133 -3.41 10.93 5.38
C VAL A 133 -2.97 10.91 3.91
N THR A 134 -1.71 10.57 3.64
CA THR A 134 -1.18 10.40 2.28
C THR A 134 -1.94 9.35 1.49
N LEU A 135 -2.28 8.21 2.11
CA LEU A 135 -3.07 7.16 1.47
C LEU A 135 -4.47 7.66 1.08
N THR A 136 -5.11 8.42 1.98
CA THR A 136 -6.41 9.05 1.69
C THR A 136 -6.30 10.00 0.50
N TYR A 137 -5.30 10.87 0.51
CA TYR A 137 -5.05 11.80 -0.58
C TYR A 137 -4.76 11.07 -1.91
N LEU A 138 -3.97 10.00 -1.90
CA LEU A 138 -3.70 9.15 -3.06
C LEU A 138 -5.00 8.61 -3.69
N PHE A 139 -5.93 8.10 -2.88
CA PHE A 139 -7.21 7.60 -3.39
C PHE A 139 -8.15 8.71 -3.84
N MET A 140 -8.07 9.92 -3.25
CA MET A 140 -8.84 11.08 -3.69
C MET A 140 -8.43 11.60 -5.08
N THR A 141 -7.22 11.27 -5.56
CA THR A 141 -6.78 11.65 -6.91
C THR A 141 -7.23 10.70 -8.02
N LEU A 142 -7.93 9.61 -7.68
CA LEU A 142 -8.40 8.64 -8.66
C LEU A 142 -9.57 9.19 -9.48
N GLU A 143 -9.62 8.77 -10.74
CA GLU A 143 -10.80 8.96 -11.58
C GLU A 143 -11.97 8.12 -11.04
N PRO A 144 -13.24 8.59 -11.16
CA PRO A 144 -14.40 7.95 -10.54
C PRO A 144 -14.67 6.49 -10.94
N ASP A 145 -14.21 6.07 -12.11
CA ASP A 145 -14.38 4.72 -12.66
C ASP A 145 -13.24 3.76 -12.31
N ILE A 146 -12.18 4.26 -11.65
CA ILE A 146 -11.09 3.43 -11.13
C ILE A 146 -11.44 2.89 -9.75
N PHE A 147 -11.46 1.56 -9.64
CA PHE A 147 -11.63 0.85 -8.38
C PHE A 147 -10.64 -0.32 -8.29
N PHE A 148 -10.52 -0.91 -7.10
CA PHE A 148 -9.66 -2.05 -6.84
C PHE A 148 -10.47 -3.16 -6.20
N SER A 149 -10.45 -4.35 -6.80
CA SER A 149 -11.19 -5.49 -6.27
C SER A 149 -10.43 -6.16 -5.13
N LEU A 150 -11.09 -6.29 -3.97
CA LEU A 150 -10.61 -7.12 -2.89
C LEU A 150 -10.88 -8.61 -3.19
N PHE A 151 -10.07 -9.48 -2.59
CA PHE A 151 -10.29 -10.92 -2.68
C PHE A 151 -11.45 -11.35 -1.78
N ASP A 152 -12.46 -11.98 -2.38
CA ASP A 152 -13.59 -12.56 -1.65
C ASP A 152 -13.21 -13.89 -0.97
N GLU A 153 -14.12 -14.44 -0.17
CA GLU A 153 -13.88 -15.70 0.57
C GLU A 153 -13.50 -16.86 -0.36
N LYS A 154 -14.03 -16.89 -1.59
CA LYS A 154 -13.68 -17.90 -2.61
C LYS A 154 -12.22 -17.77 -3.06
N ASN A 155 -11.68 -16.55 -3.10
CA ASN A 155 -10.32 -16.26 -3.57
C ASN A 155 -9.38 -15.81 -2.43
N LYS A 156 -9.71 -16.09 -1.17
CA LYS A 156 -8.89 -15.69 -0.02
C LYS A 156 -7.47 -16.27 -0.06
N ASP A 157 -7.27 -17.36 -0.78
CA ASP A 157 -5.96 -17.96 -0.99
C ASP A 157 -5.02 -17.03 -1.78
N LEU A 158 -5.55 -16.20 -2.68
CA LEU A 158 -4.77 -15.17 -3.37
C LEU A 158 -4.16 -14.15 -2.39
N TYR A 159 -4.88 -13.77 -1.33
CA TYR A 159 -4.32 -12.88 -0.31
C TYR A 159 -3.04 -13.48 0.31
N TYR A 160 -3.09 -14.76 0.67
CA TYR A 160 -1.93 -15.45 1.24
C TYR A 160 -0.82 -15.66 0.21
N LEU A 161 -1.17 -15.92 -1.05
CA LEU A 161 -0.22 -16.04 -2.15
C LEU A 161 0.57 -14.74 -2.37
N PHE A 162 -0.12 -13.60 -2.47
CA PHE A 162 0.52 -12.28 -2.57
C PHE A 162 1.37 -11.97 -1.34
N LYS A 163 0.83 -12.20 -0.12
CA LYS A 163 1.55 -11.96 1.13
C LYS A 163 2.81 -12.83 1.28
N LYS A 164 2.77 -14.09 0.83
CA LYS A 164 3.93 -15.01 0.84
C LYS A 164 5.03 -14.53 -0.11
N ASN A 165 4.64 -13.98 -1.26
CA ASN A 165 5.53 -13.55 -2.34
C ASN A 165 5.96 -12.08 -2.26
N MET A 166 5.40 -11.27 -1.36
CA MET A 166 5.90 -9.92 -1.10
C MET A 166 7.36 -9.96 -0.62
N VAL A 167 8.21 -9.21 -1.31
CA VAL A 167 9.62 -9.02 -0.98
C VAL A 167 9.90 -7.52 -0.75
N GLY A 168 10.88 -7.23 0.11
CA GLY A 168 11.41 -5.88 0.28
C GLY A 168 12.41 -5.51 -0.82
N GLY A 169 13.02 -4.33 -0.68
CA GLY A 169 14.16 -3.95 -1.52
C GLY A 169 15.37 -4.86 -1.26
N PRO A 170 16.01 -5.42 -2.31
CA PRO A 170 17.22 -6.20 -2.13
C PRO A 170 18.37 -5.29 -1.66
N SER A 171 18.93 -5.59 -0.49
CA SER A 171 20.17 -4.97 -0.01
C SER A 171 21.30 -5.98 -0.14
N ILE A 172 22.20 -5.78 -1.11
CA ILE A 172 23.20 -6.76 -1.51
C ILE A 172 24.58 -6.11 -1.60
N ILE A 173 25.57 -6.78 -1.02
CA ILE A 173 26.98 -6.40 -1.11
C ILE A 173 27.68 -7.47 -1.95
N PHE A 174 28.03 -7.13 -3.20
CA PHE A 174 28.70 -8.06 -4.13
C PHE A 174 30.19 -8.25 -3.80
N HIS A 175 30.83 -7.19 -3.29
CA HIS A 175 32.24 -7.18 -2.96
C HIS A 175 32.46 -6.44 -1.63
N ARG A 176 33.28 -7.01 -0.75
CA ARG A 176 33.54 -6.44 0.58
C ARG A 176 34.37 -5.16 0.54
N TYR A 177 35.16 -4.96 -0.52
CA TYR A 177 36.11 -3.87 -0.61
C TYR A 177 36.46 -3.53 -2.05
N HIS A 178 36.40 -2.25 -2.38
CA HIS A 178 36.93 -1.66 -3.59
C HIS A 178 37.72 -0.41 -3.25
N GLU A 179 38.91 -0.27 -3.81
CA GLU A 179 39.69 0.95 -3.74
C GLU A 179 40.21 1.33 -5.13
N LYS A 180 40.12 2.63 -5.41
CA LYS A 180 40.73 3.25 -6.60
C LYS A 180 42.21 2.91 -6.66
N ASP A 181 42.71 2.63 -7.86
CA ASP A 181 44.10 2.30 -8.18
C ASP A 181 44.65 1.02 -7.52
N LYS A 182 43.84 0.28 -6.75
CA LYS A 182 44.22 -1.01 -6.15
C LYS A 182 43.36 -2.17 -6.64
N THR A 183 42.03 -2.06 -6.53
CA THR A 183 41.14 -3.19 -6.84
C THR A 183 41.03 -3.39 -8.34
N LYS A 184 41.22 -4.63 -8.80
CA LYS A 184 41.02 -5.01 -10.20
C LYS A 184 39.55 -5.29 -10.48
N ILE A 185 39.01 -4.75 -11.57
CA ILE A 185 37.61 -4.92 -11.96
C ILE A 185 37.45 -6.32 -12.57
N ARG A 186 36.58 -7.15 -11.97
CA ARG A 186 36.15 -8.47 -12.47
C ARG A 186 37.33 -9.36 -12.89
N GLU A 187 38.39 -9.38 -12.08
CA GLU A 187 39.66 -10.04 -12.44
C GLU A 187 39.49 -11.51 -12.83
N VAL A 188 38.63 -12.24 -12.13
CA VAL A 188 38.36 -13.67 -12.42
C VAL A 188 37.70 -13.83 -13.80
N GLU A 189 36.65 -13.07 -14.09
CA GLU A 189 35.88 -13.15 -15.35
C GLU A 189 36.69 -12.75 -16.59
N VAL A 190 37.55 -11.73 -16.47
CA VAL A 190 38.34 -11.26 -17.61
C VAL A 190 39.54 -12.18 -17.87
N LYS A 191 40.11 -12.80 -16.83
CA LYS A 191 41.17 -13.80 -16.98
C LYS A 191 40.69 -15.04 -17.73
N THR A 192 39.50 -15.54 -17.45
CA THR A 192 38.93 -16.69 -18.19
C THR A 192 38.70 -16.38 -19.67
N LYS A 193 38.56 -15.09 -20.03
CA LYS A 193 38.43 -14.59 -21.40
C LYS A 193 39.76 -14.17 -22.04
N GLY A 194 40.89 -14.43 -21.38
CA GLY A 194 42.23 -14.08 -21.89
C GLY A 194 42.53 -12.58 -21.88
N VAL A 195 41.76 -11.77 -21.15
CA VAL A 195 41.90 -10.31 -21.08
C VAL A 195 42.55 -9.89 -19.76
N LYS A 196 43.49 -8.93 -19.81
CA LYS A 196 44.10 -8.36 -18.61
C LYS A 196 43.11 -7.48 -17.86
N ALA A 197 42.89 -7.77 -16.58
CA ALA A 197 42.02 -6.97 -15.71
C ALA A 197 42.53 -5.54 -15.54
N LYS A 198 41.62 -4.57 -15.69
CA LYS A 198 41.89 -3.15 -15.43
C LYS A 198 41.72 -2.83 -13.96
N THR A 199 42.47 -1.86 -13.47
CA THR A 199 42.34 -1.35 -12.10
C THR A 199 41.18 -0.35 -12.00
N CYS A 200 40.44 -0.37 -10.90
CA CYS A 200 39.38 0.58 -10.59
C CYS A 200 39.93 2.01 -10.60
N GLN A 201 39.30 2.93 -11.34
CA GLN A 201 39.74 4.33 -11.43
C GLN A 201 38.77 5.31 -10.75
N LYS A 202 37.50 4.90 -10.59
CA LYS A 202 36.45 5.71 -9.98
C LYS A 202 35.40 4.79 -9.38
N ILE A 203 34.87 5.17 -8.22
CA ILE A 203 33.70 4.57 -7.61
C ILE A 203 32.56 5.58 -7.78
N VAL A 204 31.41 5.13 -8.27
CA VAL A 204 30.24 5.97 -8.54
C VAL A 204 29.04 5.35 -7.82
N GLY A 205 28.33 6.16 -7.06
CA GLY A 205 27.04 5.81 -6.49
C GLY A 205 25.91 6.37 -7.34
N TYR A 206 24.88 5.56 -7.59
CA TYR A 206 23.64 5.98 -8.22
C TYR A 206 22.50 5.76 -7.23
N ASP A 207 21.61 6.74 -7.12
CA ASP A 207 20.36 6.64 -6.37
C ASP A 207 19.19 6.93 -7.32
N ALA A 208 18.10 6.20 -7.16
CA ALA A 208 16.91 6.40 -7.97
C ALA A 208 15.96 7.38 -7.26
N ASP A 209 15.81 8.57 -7.84
CA ASP A 209 14.90 9.59 -7.33
C ASP A 209 13.49 9.05 -7.16
N ALA A 210 13.06 8.92 -5.90
CA ALA A 210 11.72 8.48 -5.53
C ALA A 210 11.29 7.14 -6.20
N LEU A 211 12.17 6.12 -6.17
CA LEU A 211 11.94 4.81 -6.81
C LEU A 211 10.50 4.26 -6.69
N TYR A 212 9.96 4.19 -5.46
CA TYR A 212 8.60 3.67 -5.24
C TYR A 212 7.50 4.61 -5.76
N LEU A 213 7.72 5.92 -5.74
CA LEU A 213 6.80 6.88 -6.36
C LEU A 213 6.74 6.66 -7.87
N SER A 214 7.90 6.50 -8.51
CA SER A 214 8.00 6.14 -9.92
C SER A 214 7.31 4.81 -10.23
N ALA A 215 7.46 3.82 -9.35
CA ALA A 215 6.79 2.53 -9.50
C ALA A 215 5.26 2.65 -9.46
N ILE A 216 4.67 3.40 -8.52
CA ILE A 216 3.20 3.54 -8.42
C ILE A 216 2.59 4.37 -9.57
N MET A 217 3.38 5.18 -10.27
CA MET A 217 2.93 5.93 -11.46
C MET A 217 2.82 5.07 -12.73
N LYS A 218 3.34 3.84 -12.70
CA LYS A 218 3.17 2.88 -13.80
C LYS A 218 1.77 2.26 -13.76
N ASP A 219 1.45 1.44 -14.74
CA ASP A 219 0.20 0.69 -14.76
C ASP A 219 0.05 -0.14 -13.47
N MET A 220 -1.10 0.04 -12.81
CA MET A 220 -1.52 -0.65 -11.60
C MET A 220 -2.64 -1.64 -11.91
N PRO A 221 -2.79 -2.72 -11.11
CA PRO A 221 -3.89 -3.67 -11.26
C PRO A 221 -5.21 -3.06 -10.78
N THR A 222 -6.00 -2.55 -11.73
CA THR A 222 -7.30 -1.92 -11.46
C THR A 222 -8.47 -2.81 -11.86
N GLY A 223 -9.63 -2.45 -11.35
CA GLY A 223 -10.92 -3.05 -11.64
C GLY A 223 -11.07 -4.44 -11.05
N ALA A 224 -11.89 -5.23 -11.74
CA ALA A 224 -12.03 -6.65 -11.48
C ALA A 224 -10.81 -7.43 -11.95
N PHE A 225 -10.62 -8.62 -11.40
CA PHE A 225 -9.62 -9.57 -11.87
C PHE A 225 -10.24 -10.81 -12.52
N MET A 226 -9.48 -11.44 -13.41
CA MET A 226 -9.77 -12.77 -13.97
C MET A 226 -8.71 -13.76 -13.52
N ARG A 227 -9.14 -14.88 -12.93
CA ARG A 227 -8.25 -15.95 -12.48
C ARG A 227 -8.36 -17.15 -13.42
N ARG A 228 -7.23 -17.80 -13.71
CA ARG A 228 -7.16 -19.06 -14.46
C ARG A 228 -6.16 -19.99 -13.78
N ARG A 229 -6.56 -21.23 -13.53
CA ARG A 229 -5.74 -22.22 -12.78
C ARG A 229 -5.52 -23.49 -13.57
N GLU A 230 -4.34 -24.09 -13.43
CA GLU A 230 -3.97 -25.34 -14.08
C GLU A 230 -4.98 -26.46 -13.78
N GLU A 231 -5.39 -26.62 -12.52
CA GLU A 231 -6.38 -27.62 -12.06
C GLU A 231 -7.72 -27.58 -12.82
N THR A 232 -8.05 -26.42 -13.43
CA THR A 232 -9.28 -26.22 -14.20
C THR A 232 -9.05 -26.30 -15.72
N GLY A 233 -7.81 -26.49 -16.16
CA GLY A 233 -7.37 -26.32 -17.54
C GLY A 233 -7.33 -24.85 -17.97
N PHE A 234 -6.93 -23.95 -17.07
CA PHE A 234 -6.89 -22.49 -17.27
C PHE A 234 -8.20 -21.87 -17.76
N LYS A 235 -9.33 -22.40 -17.29
CA LYS A 235 -10.66 -21.83 -17.55
C LYS A 235 -10.78 -20.46 -16.88
N LYS A 236 -11.46 -19.54 -17.55
CA LYS A 236 -11.70 -18.20 -16.99
C LYS A 236 -12.63 -18.24 -15.78
N GLU A 237 -12.18 -17.60 -14.71
CA GLU A 237 -12.97 -17.32 -13.52
C GLU A 237 -12.94 -15.82 -13.26
N SER A 238 -14.03 -15.15 -13.61
CA SER A 238 -14.17 -13.71 -13.36
C SER A 238 -14.53 -13.45 -11.89
N SER A 239 -13.93 -12.42 -11.31
CA SER A 239 -14.40 -11.81 -10.05
C SER A 239 -15.66 -10.96 -10.25
N VAL A 240 -15.98 -10.56 -11.50
CA VAL A 240 -17.22 -9.86 -11.85
C VAL A 240 -18.40 -10.82 -11.81
N LYS A 241 -19.42 -10.48 -11.01
CA LYS A 241 -20.70 -11.17 -11.00
C LYS A 241 -21.60 -10.61 -12.10
N MET A 242 -22.52 -11.43 -12.62
CA MET A 242 -23.52 -10.98 -13.61
C MET A 242 -24.39 -9.83 -13.08
N ALA A 243 -24.62 -9.78 -11.77
CA ALA A 243 -25.29 -8.65 -11.11
C ALA A 243 -24.55 -7.34 -11.37
N THR A 244 -23.22 -7.32 -11.21
CA THR A 244 -22.38 -6.14 -11.45
C THR A 244 -22.46 -5.69 -12.91
N GLU A 245 -22.38 -6.62 -13.87
CA GLU A 245 -22.53 -6.28 -15.30
C GLU A 245 -23.85 -5.56 -15.59
N TRP A 246 -24.95 -6.03 -15.00
CA TRP A 246 -26.27 -5.43 -15.18
C TRP A 246 -26.39 -4.09 -14.47
N LEU A 247 -25.90 -3.96 -13.23
CA LEU A 247 -25.93 -2.71 -12.48
C LEU A 247 -25.14 -1.61 -13.20
N GLU A 248 -23.97 -1.94 -13.73
CA GLU A 248 -23.14 -1.01 -14.50
C GLU A 248 -23.82 -0.60 -15.81
N TRP A 249 -24.52 -1.53 -16.46
CA TRP A 249 -25.34 -1.21 -17.64
C TRP A 249 -26.53 -0.29 -17.30
N GLU A 250 -27.22 -0.53 -16.18
CA GLU A 250 -28.32 0.33 -15.73
C GLU A 250 -27.83 1.73 -15.33
N ALA A 251 -26.66 1.81 -14.69
CA ALA A 251 -26.01 3.07 -14.34
C ALA A 251 -25.72 3.90 -15.60
N GLU A 252 -25.08 3.29 -16.60
CA GLU A 252 -24.76 3.91 -17.89
C GLU A 252 -26.04 4.35 -18.62
N THR A 253 -26.99 3.44 -18.78
CA THR A 253 -28.23 3.68 -19.54
C THR A 253 -29.05 4.82 -18.96
N ARG A 254 -29.00 5.01 -17.64
CA ARG A 254 -29.77 6.03 -16.92
C ARG A 254 -28.98 7.30 -16.62
N GLY A 255 -27.66 7.30 -16.83
CA GLY A 255 -26.77 8.39 -16.42
C GLY A 255 -26.79 8.62 -14.90
N ILE A 256 -26.84 7.54 -14.10
CA ILE A 256 -26.89 7.61 -12.62
C ILE A 256 -25.76 6.81 -12.00
N HIS A 257 -25.34 7.20 -10.79
CA HIS A 257 -24.41 6.39 -9.99
C HIS A 257 -25.17 5.37 -9.14
N ILE A 258 -25.01 4.07 -9.45
CA ILE A 258 -25.61 2.99 -8.65
C ILE A 258 -24.56 2.46 -7.66
N ARG A 259 -24.84 2.63 -6.37
CA ARG A 259 -24.03 2.10 -5.28
C ARG A 259 -24.21 0.58 -5.17
N HIS A 260 -23.13 -0.20 -5.23
CA HIS A 260 -23.14 -1.68 -5.13
C HIS A 260 -21.83 -2.23 -4.54
N GLN A 261 -21.77 -3.53 -4.22
CA GLN A 261 -20.66 -4.18 -3.48
C GLN A 261 -19.23 -4.01 -4.02
N VAL A 262 -19.06 -3.47 -5.24
CA VAL A 262 -17.76 -3.35 -5.92
C VAL A 262 -17.27 -1.91 -5.94
N ASN A 263 -18.16 -0.93 -5.87
CA ASN A 263 -17.82 0.49 -5.83
C ASN A 263 -18.07 1.14 -4.46
N ASP A 264 -18.81 0.49 -3.56
CA ASP A 264 -19.04 0.89 -2.17
C ASP A 264 -19.55 -0.30 -1.35
N THR A 265 -19.82 -0.08 -0.06
CA THR A 265 -20.54 -0.97 0.83
C THR A 265 -22.01 -1.13 0.40
N GLU A 266 -22.53 -2.36 0.40
CA GLU A 266 -23.95 -2.61 0.05
C GLU A 266 -24.91 -1.87 0.99
N LYS A 267 -25.95 -1.24 0.42
CA LYS A 267 -27.02 -0.63 1.20
C LYS A 267 -27.83 -1.72 1.90
N ARG A 268 -28.27 -1.44 3.13
CA ARG A 268 -29.18 -2.31 3.90
C ARG A 268 -30.50 -1.58 4.15
N ILE A 269 -31.62 -2.26 3.91
CA ILE A 269 -32.97 -1.69 3.90
C ILE A 269 -33.78 -2.08 5.14
N GLY A 270 -34.37 -1.06 5.77
CA GLY A 270 -35.29 -1.16 6.91
C GLY A 270 -34.74 -1.89 8.14
N ALA A 271 -35.63 -2.19 9.09
CA ALA A 271 -35.30 -2.84 10.36
C ALA A 271 -34.65 -4.23 10.18
N ARG A 272 -34.99 -4.96 9.11
CA ARG A 272 -34.39 -6.27 8.78
C ARG A 272 -32.94 -6.18 8.33
N ARG A 273 -32.41 -4.98 8.07
CA ARG A 273 -31.07 -4.75 7.50
C ARG A 273 -30.80 -5.60 6.25
N LEU A 274 -31.82 -5.77 5.41
CA LEU A 274 -31.76 -6.59 4.21
C LEU A 274 -30.77 -5.99 3.21
N PRO A 275 -29.67 -6.67 2.84
CA PRO A 275 -28.75 -6.18 1.81
C PRO A 275 -29.44 -6.17 0.45
N VAL A 276 -29.07 -5.18 -0.37
CA VAL A 276 -29.54 -5.06 -1.76
C VAL A 276 -28.37 -4.94 -2.73
N ASP A 277 -28.53 -5.46 -3.95
CA ASP A 277 -27.44 -5.53 -4.95
C ASP A 277 -27.01 -4.14 -5.44
N GLY A 278 -27.97 -3.25 -5.71
CA GLY A 278 -27.71 -1.87 -6.14
C GLY A 278 -28.68 -0.87 -5.51
N PHE A 279 -28.19 0.34 -5.23
CA PHE A 279 -28.99 1.41 -4.64
C PHE A 279 -28.65 2.78 -5.24
N HIS A 280 -29.67 3.52 -5.64
CA HIS A 280 -29.53 4.92 -6.03
C HIS A 280 -30.29 5.79 -5.02
N GLY A 281 -29.53 6.58 -4.25
CA GLY A 281 -30.04 7.42 -3.15
C GLY A 281 -31.02 8.49 -3.61
N PRO A 282 -30.67 9.35 -4.58
CA PRO A 282 -31.54 10.45 -5.02
C PRO A 282 -32.95 10.02 -5.44
N SER A 283 -33.09 8.91 -6.16
CA SER A 283 -34.41 8.41 -6.60
C SER A 283 -35.02 7.36 -5.66
N GLN A 284 -34.37 7.05 -4.54
CA GLN A 284 -34.75 5.96 -3.62
C GLN A 284 -35.07 4.66 -4.39
N THR A 285 -34.22 4.32 -5.36
CA THR A 285 -34.40 3.14 -6.21
C THR A 285 -33.44 2.03 -5.80
N VAL A 286 -33.99 0.83 -5.61
CA VAL A 286 -33.26 -0.40 -5.36
C VAL A 286 -33.24 -1.23 -6.64
N PHE A 287 -32.07 -1.73 -6.99
CA PHE A 287 -31.83 -2.64 -8.11
C PHE A 287 -31.54 -4.03 -7.53
N GLN A 288 -32.26 -5.05 -7.99
CA GLN A 288 -32.15 -6.43 -7.53
C GLN A 288 -31.87 -7.37 -8.69
N PHE A 289 -30.76 -8.10 -8.62
CA PHE A 289 -30.40 -9.10 -9.62
C PHE A 289 -30.64 -10.50 -9.07
N HIS A 290 -31.55 -11.24 -9.71
CA HIS A 290 -31.96 -12.55 -9.26
C HIS A 290 -31.30 -13.66 -10.08
N GLY A 291 -30.28 -14.30 -9.50
CA GLY A 291 -29.72 -15.55 -10.02
C GLY A 291 -30.80 -16.64 -10.09
N CYS A 292 -31.08 -17.20 -11.27
CA CYS A 292 -32.27 -18.04 -11.48
C CYS A 292 -32.29 -19.26 -10.56
N TYR A 293 -31.14 -19.93 -10.38
CA TYR A 293 -31.03 -21.08 -9.48
C TYR A 293 -31.11 -20.67 -8.01
N ILE A 294 -30.43 -19.60 -7.62
CA ILE A 294 -30.34 -19.13 -6.23
C ILE A 294 -31.68 -18.58 -5.70
N HIS A 295 -32.47 -17.97 -6.58
CA HIS A 295 -33.73 -17.30 -6.24
C HIS A 295 -34.98 -18.09 -6.67
N GLY A 296 -34.82 -19.36 -7.04
CA GLY A 296 -35.98 -20.23 -7.32
C GLY A 296 -36.77 -19.87 -8.58
N HIS A 297 -36.16 -19.18 -9.57
CA HIS A 297 -36.86 -18.82 -10.80
C HIS A 297 -37.28 -20.08 -11.55
N GLN A 298 -38.49 -20.11 -12.11
CA GLN A 298 -38.95 -21.18 -12.98
C GLN A 298 -38.67 -20.82 -14.44
N CYS A 299 -37.50 -21.21 -14.95
CA CYS A 299 -37.11 -20.95 -16.34
C CYS A 299 -36.31 -22.11 -16.91
N HIS A 300 -35.84 -21.96 -18.15
CA HIS A 300 -35.04 -23.00 -18.83
C HIS A 300 -33.73 -23.35 -18.11
N LEU A 301 -33.17 -22.43 -17.29
CA LEU A 301 -31.93 -22.66 -16.53
C LEU A 301 -32.14 -23.57 -15.30
N THR A 302 -33.37 -23.67 -14.80
CA THR A 302 -33.74 -24.41 -13.59
C THR A 302 -34.70 -25.54 -13.87
N LYS A 303 -34.90 -25.88 -15.15
CA LYS A 303 -35.82 -26.93 -15.58
C LYS A 303 -35.47 -28.26 -14.90
N GLY A 304 -36.45 -28.85 -14.22
CA GLY A 304 -36.29 -30.12 -13.49
C GLY A 304 -35.63 -30.00 -12.12
N LYS A 305 -35.31 -28.79 -11.63
CA LYS A 305 -34.76 -28.59 -10.28
C LYS A 305 -35.89 -28.25 -9.30
N THR A 306 -36.13 -29.13 -8.32
CA THR A 306 -37.07 -28.90 -7.21
C THR A 306 -36.37 -28.47 -5.92
N TRP A 307 -35.07 -28.76 -5.81
CA TRP A 307 -34.23 -28.48 -4.64
C TRP A 307 -32.98 -27.69 -5.03
N ASN A 308 -32.53 -26.81 -4.15
CA ASN A 308 -31.31 -26.05 -4.29
C ASN A 308 -30.25 -26.54 -3.29
N GLU A 309 -29.20 -27.18 -3.79
CA GLU A 309 -28.11 -27.73 -2.98
C GLU A 309 -27.28 -26.66 -2.25
N LEU A 310 -27.13 -25.48 -2.85
CA LEU A 310 -26.31 -24.40 -2.28
C LEU A 310 -27.01 -23.73 -1.09
N ARG A 311 -28.32 -23.53 -1.21
CA ARG A 311 -29.16 -22.89 -0.18
C ARG A 311 -29.79 -23.91 0.77
N LYS A 312 -29.70 -25.21 0.45
CA LYS A 312 -30.30 -26.32 1.19
C LYS A 312 -31.80 -26.13 1.42
N LYS A 313 -32.51 -25.70 0.37
CA LYS A 313 -33.94 -25.34 0.41
C LYS A 313 -34.68 -25.77 -0.87
N PRO A 314 -36.00 -25.99 -0.81
CA PRO A 314 -36.82 -26.14 -2.00
C PRO A 314 -36.77 -24.91 -2.90
N MET A 315 -36.76 -25.10 -4.22
CA MET A 315 -36.78 -24.01 -5.20
C MET A 315 -38.02 -23.12 -5.06
N ALA A 316 -39.17 -23.70 -4.68
CA ALA A 316 -40.40 -22.95 -4.44
C ALA A 316 -40.30 -22.02 -3.23
N GLU A 317 -39.62 -22.45 -2.16
CA GLU A 317 -39.38 -21.63 -0.97
C GLU A 317 -38.49 -20.43 -1.30
N LEU A 318 -37.39 -20.63 -2.04
CA LEU A 318 -36.49 -19.55 -2.46
C LEU A 318 -37.20 -18.50 -3.32
N ARG A 319 -38.11 -18.95 -4.19
CA ARG A 319 -38.95 -18.05 -5.00
C ARG A 319 -39.87 -17.21 -4.12
N TYR A 320 -40.51 -17.84 -3.15
CA TYR A 320 -41.38 -17.15 -2.20
C TYR A 320 -40.59 -16.14 -1.36
N GLU A 321 -39.43 -16.51 -0.82
CA GLU A 321 -38.54 -15.60 -0.08
C GLU A 321 -38.12 -14.39 -0.92
N THR A 322 -37.77 -14.62 -2.19
CA THR A 322 -37.42 -13.54 -3.13
C THR A 322 -38.58 -12.55 -3.29
N GLN A 323 -39.81 -13.06 -3.49
CA GLN A 323 -41.00 -12.22 -3.59
C GLN A 323 -41.31 -11.46 -2.29
N VAL A 324 -41.14 -12.09 -1.14
CA VAL A 324 -41.33 -11.46 0.18
C VAL A 324 -40.31 -10.35 0.41
N ASN A 325 -39.04 -10.57 0.03
CA ASN A 325 -38.00 -9.56 0.12
C ASN A 325 -38.30 -8.35 -0.77
N THR A 326 -38.71 -8.56 -2.02
CA THR A 326 -39.12 -7.48 -2.92
C THR A 326 -40.32 -6.70 -2.35
N LYS A 327 -41.34 -7.39 -1.82
CA LYS A 327 -42.49 -6.73 -1.17
C LYS A 327 -42.08 -5.91 0.03
N TYR A 328 -41.18 -6.42 0.86
CA TYR A 328 -40.64 -5.71 2.02
C TYR A 328 -39.88 -4.45 1.60
N ILE A 329 -39.02 -4.51 0.59
CA ILE A 329 -38.30 -3.33 0.10
C ILE A 329 -39.29 -2.26 -0.40
N ARG A 330 -40.34 -2.66 -1.12
CA ARG A 330 -41.40 -1.74 -1.55
C ARG A 330 -42.18 -1.15 -0.38
N SER A 331 -42.48 -1.93 0.67
CA SER A 331 -43.19 -1.42 1.86
C SER A 331 -42.37 -0.42 2.66
N GLU A 332 -41.04 -0.48 2.59
CA GLU A 332 -40.13 0.52 3.17
C GLU A 332 -40.04 1.81 2.31
N GLY A 333 -40.85 1.94 1.26
CA GLY A 333 -40.97 3.17 0.46
C GLY A 333 -40.05 3.25 -0.77
N TYR A 334 -39.36 2.16 -1.12
CA TYR A 334 -38.41 2.15 -2.24
C TYR A 334 -39.06 1.70 -3.55
N THR A 335 -38.61 2.31 -4.66
CA THR A 335 -38.87 1.77 -6.01
C THR A 335 -37.93 0.59 -6.25
N VAL A 336 -38.43 -0.54 -6.77
CA VAL A 336 -37.61 -1.74 -7.01
C VAL A 336 -37.61 -2.12 -8.49
N ILE A 337 -36.41 -2.16 -9.08
CA ILE A 337 -36.12 -2.62 -10.44
C ILE A 337 -35.43 -3.97 -10.34
N GLU A 338 -35.94 -4.98 -11.04
CA GLU A 338 -35.52 -6.37 -10.92
C GLU A 338 -35.03 -6.91 -12.26
N MET A 339 -33.99 -7.73 -12.23
CA MET A 339 -33.46 -8.42 -13.40
C MET A 339 -33.21 -9.89 -13.10
N TRP A 340 -33.76 -10.79 -13.90
CA TRP A 340 -33.50 -12.22 -13.78
C TRP A 340 -32.33 -12.66 -14.64
N GLU A 341 -31.51 -13.59 -14.13
CA GLU A 341 -30.33 -14.09 -14.83
C GLU A 341 -30.62 -14.59 -16.25
N CYS A 342 -31.72 -15.32 -16.46
CA CYS A 342 -32.09 -15.82 -17.79
C CYS A 342 -32.43 -14.69 -18.77
N GLU A 343 -33.00 -13.60 -18.26
CA GLU A 343 -33.33 -12.43 -19.06
C GLU A 343 -32.07 -11.64 -19.40
N TRP A 344 -31.20 -11.38 -18.43
CA TRP A 344 -29.92 -10.74 -18.68
C TRP A 344 -29.07 -11.53 -19.70
N ARG A 345 -29.01 -12.85 -19.56
CA ARG A 345 -28.33 -13.74 -20.54
C ARG A 345 -28.92 -13.62 -21.94
N ARG A 346 -30.24 -13.43 -22.07
CA ARG A 346 -30.90 -13.19 -23.36
C ARG A 346 -30.53 -11.81 -23.90
N MET A 347 -30.65 -10.77 -23.09
CA MET A 347 -30.32 -9.38 -23.46
C MET A 347 -28.89 -9.24 -23.99
N LYS A 348 -27.90 -9.85 -23.31
CA LYS A 348 -26.50 -9.88 -23.77
C LYS A 348 -26.29 -10.48 -25.16
N LYS A 349 -27.19 -11.38 -25.58
CA LYS A 349 -27.13 -12.01 -26.92
C LYS A 349 -27.89 -11.21 -27.96
N THR A 350 -28.98 -10.57 -27.59
CA THR A 350 -29.93 -9.97 -28.53
C THR A 350 -29.76 -8.47 -28.70
N ILE A 351 -29.14 -7.76 -27.75
CA ILE A 351 -29.00 -6.30 -27.77
C ILE A 351 -27.53 -5.95 -28.08
N PRO A 352 -27.22 -5.41 -29.28
CA PRO A 352 -25.85 -5.07 -29.66
C PRO A 352 -25.18 -4.07 -28.71
N ALA A 353 -25.90 -3.05 -28.25
CA ALA A 353 -25.37 -2.02 -27.34
C ALA A 353 -24.84 -2.60 -26.01
N ILE A 354 -25.51 -3.64 -25.47
CA ILE A 354 -25.02 -4.32 -24.26
C ILE A 354 -23.73 -5.08 -24.55
N LYS A 355 -23.65 -5.75 -25.70
CA LYS A 355 -22.45 -6.50 -26.10
C LYS A 355 -21.25 -5.56 -26.26
N GLU A 356 -21.46 -4.39 -26.87
CA GLU A 356 -20.46 -3.34 -27.02
C GLU A 356 -20.03 -2.79 -25.65
N PHE A 357 -20.98 -2.39 -24.82
CA PHE A 357 -20.72 -1.89 -23.46
C PHE A 357 -19.88 -2.86 -22.62
N LEU A 358 -20.27 -4.14 -22.58
CA LEU A 358 -19.53 -5.16 -21.83
C LEU A 358 -18.16 -5.45 -22.44
N GLY A 359 -18.03 -5.32 -23.76
CA GLY A 359 -16.77 -5.43 -24.48
C GLY A 359 -15.78 -4.34 -24.07
N VAL A 360 -16.24 -3.09 -23.99
CA VAL A 360 -15.40 -1.95 -23.59
C VAL A 360 -15.08 -2.00 -22.09
N LYS A 361 -16.08 -2.28 -21.24
CA LYS A 361 -15.95 -2.12 -19.79
C LYS A 361 -15.27 -3.28 -19.07
N PHE A 362 -15.44 -4.52 -19.56
CA PHE A 362 -15.04 -5.72 -18.82
C PHE A 362 -14.13 -6.69 -19.57
N GLN A 363 -13.98 -6.57 -20.89
CA GLN A 363 -13.17 -7.53 -21.65
C GLN A 363 -11.70 -7.12 -21.71
N ARG A 364 -10.84 -8.05 -21.31
CA ARG A 364 -9.39 -8.00 -21.51
C ARG A 364 -9.00 -8.73 -22.80
N PRO A 365 -7.80 -8.48 -23.37
CA PRO A 365 -7.35 -9.12 -24.61
C PRO A 365 -7.47 -10.66 -24.60
N MET A 366 -7.21 -11.29 -23.45
CA MET A 366 -7.23 -12.75 -23.28
C MET A 366 -8.62 -13.34 -23.00
N ASP A 367 -9.64 -12.51 -22.76
CA ASP A 367 -10.99 -12.96 -22.37
C ASP A 367 -11.74 -13.66 -23.51
N LYS A 368 -11.29 -13.44 -24.75
CA LYS A 368 -11.74 -14.14 -25.96
C LYS A 368 -11.47 -15.64 -25.90
N TYR A 369 -10.46 -16.07 -25.13
CA TYR A 369 -10.13 -17.48 -24.95
C TYR A 369 -10.83 -18.07 -23.73
N LYS A 370 -11.47 -19.23 -23.93
CA LYS A 370 -12.12 -19.97 -22.85
C LYS A 370 -11.10 -20.59 -21.90
N THR A 371 -10.04 -21.15 -22.47
CA THR A 371 -8.88 -21.78 -21.81
C THR A 371 -7.61 -21.27 -22.47
N LEU A 372 -6.48 -21.33 -21.76
CA LEU A 372 -5.17 -20.96 -22.30
C LEU A 372 -4.18 -22.11 -22.12
N THR A 373 -3.26 -22.25 -23.07
CA THR A 373 -2.08 -23.12 -22.92
C THR A 373 -0.93 -22.34 -22.26
N HIS A 374 0.12 -23.04 -21.79
CA HIS A 374 1.31 -22.37 -21.25
C HIS A 374 1.95 -21.42 -22.27
N ASP A 375 2.12 -21.87 -23.52
CA ASP A 375 2.71 -21.04 -24.59
C ASP A 375 1.87 -19.79 -24.87
N GLN A 376 0.54 -19.90 -24.86
CA GLN A 376 -0.33 -18.75 -25.04
C GLN A 376 -0.19 -17.74 -23.89
N ILE A 377 -0.01 -18.21 -22.65
CA ILE A 377 0.20 -17.35 -21.49
C ILE A 377 1.54 -16.61 -21.60
N LEU A 378 2.62 -17.34 -21.90
CA LEU A 378 3.96 -16.75 -22.03
C LEU A 378 4.04 -15.77 -23.20
N GLN A 379 3.43 -16.12 -24.34
CA GLN A 379 3.36 -15.21 -25.50
C GLN A 379 2.54 -13.97 -25.17
N ALA A 380 1.41 -14.10 -24.46
CA ALA A 380 0.61 -12.96 -24.05
C ALA A 380 1.32 -12.03 -23.05
N VAL A 381 2.24 -12.56 -22.23
CA VAL A 381 3.13 -11.76 -21.37
C VAL A 381 4.13 -10.99 -22.21
N LEU A 382 4.78 -11.63 -23.19
CA LEU A 382 5.74 -11.00 -24.10
C LEU A 382 5.08 -9.89 -24.95
N ASP A 383 3.89 -10.17 -25.46
CA ASP A 383 3.10 -9.26 -26.31
C ASP A 383 2.33 -8.19 -25.50
N GLU A 384 2.50 -8.16 -24.17
CA GLU A 384 1.82 -7.23 -23.24
C GLU A 384 0.28 -7.30 -23.29
N GLN A 385 -0.28 -8.40 -23.80
CA GLN A 385 -1.72 -8.67 -23.80
C GLN A 385 -2.24 -9.15 -22.45
N LEU A 386 -1.34 -9.65 -21.58
CA LEU A 386 -1.64 -10.14 -20.25
C LEU A 386 -0.98 -9.24 -19.20
N PHE A 387 -1.80 -8.47 -18.49
CA PHE A 387 -1.38 -7.62 -17.39
C PHE A 387 -1.85 -8.20 -16.05
N GLY A 388 -0.93 -8.44 -15.11
CA GLY A 388 -1.27 -8.97 -13.80
C GLY A 388 -0.12 -9.75 -13.17
N VAL A 389 -0.41 -10.94 -12.66
CA VAL A 389 0.58 -11.84 -12.04
C VAL A 389 0.48 -13.27 -12.56
N VAL A 390 1.63 -13.94 -12.59
CA VAL A 390 1.79 -15.35 -12.97
C VAL A 390 2.46 -16.08 -11.81
N GLU A 391 1.84 -17.14 -11.30
CA GLU A 391 2.48 -18.07 -10.38
C GLU A 391 3.15 -19.19 -11.18
N CYS A 392 4.47 -19.28 -11.11
CA CYS A 392 5.24 -20.18 -11.96
C CYS A 392 6.53 -20.69 -11.31
N ASP A 393 7.07 -21.74 -11.92
CA ASP A 393 8.46 -22.15 -11.73
C ASP A 393 9.33 -21.51 -12.80
N ILE A 394 10.43 -20.90 -12.40
CA ILE A 394 11.35 -20.21 -13.31
C ILE A 394 12.80 -20.55 -12.99
N CYS A 395 13.66 -20.66 -14.00
CA CYS A 395 15.08 -20.88 -13.82
C CYS A 395 15.95 -20.10 -14.82
N VAL A 396 17.20 -19.88 -14.42
CA VAL A 396 18.29 -19.42 -15.28
C VAL A 396 18.94 -20.65 -15.91
N PRO A 397 18.90 -20.80 -17.25
CA PRO A 397 19.59 -21.87 -17.95
C PRO A 397 21.09 -21.88 -17.67
N ASP A 398 21.73 -23.06 -17.72
CA ASP A 398 23.14 -23.22 -17.35
C ASP A 398 24.09 -22.30 -18.13
N HIS A 399 23.85 -22.12 -19.43
CA HIS A 399 24.65 -21.24 -20.29
C HIS A 399 24.54 -19.75 -19.93
N LEU A 400 23.54 -19.35 -19.13
CA LEU A 400 23.36 -17.97 -18.64
C LEU A 400 23.80 -17.79 -17.18
N LYS A 401 24.16 -18.85 -16.46
CA LYS A 401 24.59 -18.73 -15.05
C LYS A 401 25.82 -17.84 -14.89
N GLU A 402 26.79 -17.90 -15.81
CA GLU A 402 27.95 -17.01 -15.80
C GLU A 402 27.54 -15.53 -15.92
N LYS A 403 26.61 -15.21 -16.84
CA LYS A 403 26.08 -13.85 -17.04
C LYS A 403 25.44 -13.29 -15.76
N PHE A 404 24.75 -14.14 -14.99
CA PHE A 404 24.03 -13.77 -13.78
C PHE A 404 24.79 -14.09 -12.48
N SER A 405 26.08 -14.41 -12.58
CA SER A 405 26.86 -14.86 -11.42
C SER A 405 27.10 -13.80 -10.37
N GLU A 406 27.23 -12.54 -10.79
CA GLU A 406 27.36 -11.41 -9.87
C GLU A 406 26.03 -11.14 -9.15
N MET A 407 24.90 -11.21 -9.87
CA MET A 407 23.56 -10.96 -9.32
C MET A 407 22.56 -11.98 -9.86
N CYS A 408 22.27 -12.99 -9.05
CA CYS A 408 21.23 -13.97 -9.35
C CYS A 408 19.86 -13.25 -9.43
N PRO A 409 19.13 -13.36 -10.57
CA PRO A 409 18.05 -12.44 -10.90
C PRO A 409 16.73 -12.75 -10.19
N ILE A 410 16.52 -13.98 -9.71
CA ILE A 410 15.24 -14.41 -9.14
C ILE A 410 15.27 -14.19 -7.63
N PHE A 411 14.49 -13.22 -7.15
CA PHE A 411 14.40 -12.89 -5.74
C PHE A 411 13.30 -13.69 -5.03
N LYS A 412 13.65 -14.33 -3.92
CA LYS A 412 12.69 -15.06 -3.08
C LYS A 412 13.09 -15.06 -1.61
N ASN A 413 12.10 -15.15 -0.74
CA ASN A 413 12.32 -15.37 0.69
C ASN A 413 12.49 -16.86 0.96
N VAL A 414 13.58 -17.26 1.61
CA VAL A 414 13.82 -18.64 2.08
C VAL A 414 14.35 -18.62 3.51
N GLU A 415 14.20 -19.74 4.22
CA GLU A 415 14.94 -19.95 5.47
C GLU A 415 16.39 -20.30 5.13
N ILE A 416 17.33 -19.56 5.74
CA ILE A 416 18.76 -19.79 5.58
C ILE A 416 19.33 -20.19 6.94
N SER A 417 20.07 -21.29 6.95
CA SER A 417 20.86 -21.80 8.05
C SER A 417 22.36 -21.52 7.84
N ARG A 418 23.20 -21.98 8.78
CA ARG A 418 24.65 -21.95 8.62
C ARG A 418 25.15 -23.00 7.60
N GLU A 419 24.36 -24.02 7.29
CA GLU A 419 24.70 -25.02 6.27
C GLU A 419 24.60 -24.42 4.85
N ASP A 420 23.75 -23.42 4.65
CA ASP A 420 23.48 -22.81 3.34
C ASP A 420 24.49 -21.72 2.93
N ILE A 421 25.39 -21.32 3.84
CA ILE A 421 26.42 -20.30 3.60
C ILE A 421 27.79 -20.94 3.44
N GLY A 422 28.69 -20.26 2.72
CA GLY A 422 30.05 -20.74 2.49
C GLY A 422 30.87 -20.86 3.78
N ASP A 423 31.84 -21.77 3.77
CA ASP A 423 32.60 -22.21 4.96
C ASP A 423 33.22 -21.06 5.77
N TYR A 424 33.75 -20.04 5.09
CA TYR A 424 34.27 -18.84 5.75
C TYR A 424 33.19 -18.11 6.56
N MET A 425 32.01 -17.89 5.96
CA MET A 425 30.91 -17.20 6.64
C MET A 425 30.29 -18.07 7.75
N ARG A 426 30.33 -19.39 7.58
CA ARG A 426 29.93 -20.35 8.62
C ARG A 426 30.82 -20.20 9.86
N GLY A 427 32.14 -20.25 9.69
CA GLY A 427 33.10 -20.05 10.79
C GLY A 427 32.94 -18.69 11.48
N PHE A 428 32.84 -17.61 10.70
CA PHE A 428 32.60 -16.27 11.25
C PHE A 428 31.28 -16.19 12.05
N ALA A 429 30.21 -16.81 11.53
CA ALA A 429 28.91 -16.83 12.20
C ALA A 429 28.94 -17.63 13.51
N GLU A 430 29.69 -18.73 13.54
CA GLU A 430 29.92 -19.55 14.74
C GLU A 430 30.68 -18.77 15.82
N GLU A 431 31.82 -18.19 15.47
CA GLU A 431 32.67 -17.40 16.38
C GLU A 431 31.92 -16.21 16.99
N ASN A 432 31.15 -15.49 16.17
CA ASN A 432 30.45 -14.27 16.60
C ASN A 432 29.02 -14.53 17.09
N LYS A 433 28.59 -15.80 17.19
CA LYS A 433 27.22 -16.20 17.62
C LYS A 433 26.11 -15.55 16.77
N ILE A 434 26.38 -15.34 15.48
CA ILE A 434 25.44 -14.80 14.49
C ILE A 434 24.70 -15.96 13.81
N MET A 435 23.42 -15.78 13.46
CA MET A 435 22.57 -16.83 12.88
C MET A 435 22.54 -18.13 13.72
N PRO A 436 22.23 -18.08 15.03
CA PRO A 436 22.17 -19.28 15.86
C PRO A 436 20.97 -20.19 15.52
N ARG A 437 20.01 -19.68 14.74
CA ARG A 437 18.84 -20.39 14.23
C ARG A 437 18.63 -20.00 12.77
N PRO A 438 17.98 -20.85 11.95
CA PRO A 438 17.53 -20.47 10.63
C PRO A 438 16.71 -19.18 10.68
N ARG A 439 16.91 -18.31 9.68
CA ARG A 439 16.18 -17.05 9.57
C ARG A 439 15.66 -16.86 8.17
N ARG A 440 14.45 -16.34 8.06
CA ARG A 440 13.86 -15.96 6.77
C ARG A 440 14.63 -14.78 6.19
N SER A 441 15.18 -14.95 4.99
CA SER A 441 16.01 -13.96 4.32
C SER A 441 15.64 -13.86 2.84
N LEU A 442 15.74 -12.65 2.28
CA LEU A 442 15.61 -12.42 0.85
C LEU A 442 16.93 -12.76 0.16
N ILE A 443 16.88 -13.64 -0.84
CA ILE A 443 18.06 -14.01 -1.64
C ILE A 443 17.82 -13.82 -3.13
N GLY A 444 18.90 -13.62 -3.87
CA GLY A 444 18.95 -13.91 -5.29
C GLY A 444 19.22 -15.40 -5.51
N SER A 445 18.54 -16.01 -6.47
CA SER A 445 18.69 -17.42 -6.84
C SER A 445 18.67 -17.61 -8.36
N TYR A 446 19.23 -18.72 -8.85
CA TYR A 446 19.10 -19.14 -10.24
C TYR A 446 17.76 -19.83 -10.53
N PHE A 447 16.93 -20.08 -9.52
CA PHE A 447 15.62 -20.70 -9.71
C PHE A 447 14.60 -20.22 -8.68
N GLY A 448 13.34 -20.20 -9.09
CA GLY A 448 12.17 -19.97 -8.26
C GLY A 448 11.19 -21.11 -8.44
N LYS A 449 10.59 -21.57 -7.33
CA LYS A 449 9.51 -22.54 -7.34
C LYS A 449 8.27 -21.88 -6.75
N GLU A 450 7.12 -22.03 -7.41
CA GLU A 450 5.85 -21.39 -7.03
C GLU A 450 6.01 -19.88 -6.74
N VAL A 451 6.80 -19.18 -7.56
CA VAL A 451 7.01 -17.74 -7.39
C VAL A 451 5.90 -16.97 -8.08
N LEU A 452 5.41 -15.92 -7.43
CA LEU A 452 4.43 -15.00 -8.00
C LEU A 452 5.14 -13.81 -8.64
N LEU A 453 5.09 -13.70 -9.96
CA LEU A 453 5.76 -12.65 -10.73
C LEU A 453 4.74 -11.72 -11.38
N ALA A 454 4.93 -10.41 -11.22
CA ALA A 454 4.22 -9.43 -12.02
C ALA A 454 4.62 -9.56 -13.49
N THR A 455 3.66 -9.44 -14.40
CA THR A 455 3.90 -9.70 -15.83
C THR A 455 4.98 -8.81 -16.45
N PRO A 456 5.19 -7.53 -16.05
CA PRO A 456 6.32 -6.74 -16.56
C PRO A 456 7.69 -7.32 -16.17
N LEU A 457 7.82 -7.85 -14.95
CA LEU A 457 9.05 -8.50 -14.49
C LEU A 457 9.26 -9.84 -15.19
N LEU A 458 8.18 -10.62 -15.35
CA LEU A 458 8.26 -11.89 -16.08
C LEU A 458 8.66 -11.68 -17.55
N LYS A 459 8.08 -10.68 -18.23
CA LYS A 459 8.48 -10.28 -19.59
C LYS A 459 9.98 -10.00 -19.64
N TRP A 460 10.49 -9.16 -18.73
CA TRP A 460 11.92 -8.86 -18.65
C TRP A 460 12.76 -10.14 -18.47
N TYR A 461 12.34 -11.07 -17.60
CA TYR A 461 13.04 -12.34 -17.44
C TYR A 461 13.06 -13.20 -18.72
N LEU A 462 11.93 -13.32 -19.42
CA LEU A 462 11.82 -14.07 -20.66
C LEU A 462 12.70 -13.47 -21.76
N GLU A 463 12.69 -12.14 -21.92
CA GLU A 463 13.55 -11.41 -22.87
C GLU A 463 15.05 -11.60 -22.56
N HIS A 464 15.40 -11.85 -21.30
CA HIS A 464 16.76 -12.10 -20.85
C HIS A 464 17.15 -13.59 -20.85
N GLY A 465 16.27 -14.46 -21.38
CA GLY A 465 16.54 -15.88 -21.62
C GLY A 465 16.26 -16.79 -20.42
N LEU A 466 15.63 -16.29 -19.35
CA LEU A 466 15.15 -17.17 -18.27
C LEU A 466 13.98 -18.01 -18.78
N GLN A 467 13.84 -19.20 -18.21
CA GLN A 467 12.86 -20.19 -18.66
C GLN A 467 11.81 -20.43 -17.59
N VAL A 468 10.54 -20.26 -17.95
CA VAL A 468 9.42 -20.74 -17.17
C VAL A 468 9.23 -22.23 -17.47
N THR A 469 9.29 -23.06 -16.43
CA THR A 469 9.19 -24.52 -16.55
C THR A 469 7.80 -25.04 -16.23
N HIS A 470 7.00 -24.27 -15.49
CA HIS A 470 5.64 -24.65 -15.11
C HIS A 470 4.83 -23.40 -14.74
N ILE A 471 3.52 -23.40 -15.02
CA ILE A 471 2.59 -22.32 -14.66
C ILE A 471 1.46 -22.92 -13.84
N TYR A 472 1.25 -22.43 -12.62
CA TYR A 472 0.20 -22.93 -11.73
C TYR A 472 -1.10 -22.16 -11.95
N GLN A 473 -1.00 -20.83 -12.05
CA GLN A 473 -2.14 -19.95 -12.25
C GLN A 473 -1.73 -18.56 -12.72
N ILE A 474 -2.70 -17.84 -13.25
CA ILE A 474 -2.59 -16.42 -13.59
C ILE A 474 -3.77 -15.64 -13.01
N VAL A 475 -3.49 -14.40 -12.63
CA VAL A 475 -4.49 -13.43 -12.20
C VAL A 475 -4.30 -12.16 -13.03
N GLU A 476 -5.25 -11.90 -13.92
CA GLU A 476 -5.24 -10.82 -14.89
C GLU A 476 -6.08 -9.64 -14.38
N TYR A 477 -5.58 -8.42 -14.57
CA TYR A 477 -6.21 -7.16 -14.16
C TYR A 477 -6.29 -6.18 -15.34
N THR A 478 -7.02 -5.09 -15.17
CA THR A 478 -6.99 -3.98 -16.14
C THR A 478 -5.82 -3.05 -15.80
N PRO A 479 -4.84 -2.84 -16.70
CA PRO A 479 -3.76 -1.89 -16.47
C PRO A 479 -4.30 -0.46 -16.52
N SER A 480 -3.92 0.37 -15.55
CA SER A 480 -4.15 1.81 -15.60
C SER A 480 -3.07 2.54 -14.79
N PRO A 481 -2.46 3.62 -15.29
CA PRO A 481 -1.50 4.43 -14.55
C PRO A 481 -2.23 5.39 -13.59
N CYS A 482 -3.18 4.87 -12.82
CA CYS A 482 -4.17 5.65 -12.10
C CYS A 482 -3.60 6.56 -10.99
N PHE A 483 -2.40 6.27 -10.49
CA PHE A 483 -1.70 7.10 -9.50
C PHE A 483 -0.68 8.05 -10.11
N LYS A 484 -0.57 8.11 -11.44
CA LYS A 484 0.31 9.06 -12.13
C LYS A 484 0.01 10.52 -11.77
N PRO A 485 -1.27 10.99 -11.72
CA PRO A 485 -1.56 12.37 -11.32
C PRO A 485 -1.04 12.70 -9.92
N PHE A 486 -1.22 11.80 -8.95
CA PHE A 486 -0.66 11.96 -7.60
C PHE A 486 0.86 12.04 -7.63
N GLY A 487 1.52 11.10 -8.33
CA GLY A 487 2.97 11.04 -8.37
C GLY A 487 3.60 12.26 -9.03
N GLU A 488 2.96 12.84 -10.04
CA GLU A 488 3.38 14.09 -10.68
C GLU A 488 3.26 15.28 -9.73
N VAL A 489 2.15 15.39 -8.99
CA VAL A 489 1.96 16.45 -7.98
C VAL A 489 3.04 16.36 -6.90
N VAL A 490 3.30 15.17 -6.36
CA VAL A 490 4.33 14.97 -5.33
C VAL A 490 5.73 15.27 -5.89
N SER A 491 6.01 14.86 -7.13
CA SER A 491 7.31 15.11 -7.77
C SER A 491 7.53 16.59 -8.06
N ASN A 492 6.50 17.32 -8.50
CA ASN A 492 6.53 18.77 -8.70
C ASN A 492 6.79 19.50 -7.38
N ALA A 493 6.04 19.18 -6.32
CA ALA A 493 6.22 19.79 -5.01
C ALA A 493 7.65 19.58 -4.46
N ARG A 494 8.25 18.41 -4.70
CA ARG A 494 9.65 18.14 -4.34
C ARG A 494 10.63 19.02 -5.12
N ARG A 495 10.41 19.22 -6.42
CA ARG A 495 11.24 20.11 -7.25
C ARG A 495 11.15 21.56 -6.78
N ASP A 496 9.94 22.03 -6.47
CA ASP A 496 9.72 23.40 -6.02
C ASP A 496 10.35 23.66 -4.63
N GLY A 497 10.28 22.66 -3.73
CA GLY A 497 10.95 22.71 -2.43
C GLY A 497 12.49 22.69 -2.52
N GLN A 498 13.05 21.97 -3.50
CA GLN A 498 14.50 21.97 -3.76
C GLN A 498 14.98 23.28 -4.39
N GLY A 499 14.14 23.96 -5.18
CA GLY A 499 14.45 25.26 -5.78
C GLY A 499 14.67 26.38 -4.75
N HIS A 500 14.02 26.30 -3.58
CA HIS A 500 14.18 27.28 -2.49
C HIS A 500 15.37 26.99 -1.56
N HIS A 501 16.00 25.82 -1.67
CA HIS A 501 17.12 25.39 -0.84
C HIS A 501 18.37 25.03 -1.65
N CYS A 502 18.59 25.65 -2.81
CA CYS A 502 19.82 25.47 -3.59
C CYS A 502 21.04 26.16 -2.93
N GLY A 503 21.37 25.73 -1.73
CA GLY A 503 22.73 25.66 -1.23
C GLY A 503 23.09 24.18 -1.18
N TYR A 504 23.98 23.73 -2.06
CA TYR A 504 24.57 22.40 -2.02
C TYR A 504 25.14 22.15 -0.62
N HIS A 505 24.43 21.39 0.22
CA HIS A 505 25.03 20.75 1.37
C HIS A 505 25.49 19.37 0.92
N GLU A 506 26.79 19.28 0.60
CA GLU A 506 27.54 18.03 0.62
C GLU A 506 27.44 17.42 2.03
N THR A 507 26.38 16.67 2.33
CA THR A 507 26.43 15.72 3.43
C THR A 507 27.16 14.50 2.92
N GLY A 508 28.49 14.59 2.94
CA GLY A 508 29.39 13.45 2.86
C GLY A 508 29.16 12.54 4.07
N GLY A 509 28.14 11.68 3.97
CA GLY A 509 28.05 10.48 4.77
C GLY A 509 29.21 9.59 4.39
N LYS A 510 30.22 9.48 5.26
CA LYS A 510 31.24 8.45 5.17
C LYS A 510 30.52 7.09 5.20
N PHE A 511 30.65 6.35 4.10
CA PHE A 511 30.34 4.92 4.05
C PHE A 511 31.31 4.12 4.92
#